data_AF-A0A4Y9ZRM5-F1
#
_entry.id   AF-A0A4Y9ZRM5-F1
#
_cell.length_a   1.000
_cell.length_b   1.000
_cell.length_c   1.000
_cell.angle_alpha   90.00
_cell.angle_beta   90.00
_cell.angle_gamma   90.00
#
_symmetry.space_group_name_H-M   'P 1'
#
loop_
_entity.id
_entity.type
_entity.pdbx_description
1 polymer ?
#
loop_
_entity_poly.entity_id
_entity_poly.type
_entity_poly.pdbx_seq_one_letter_code
_entity_poly.pdbx_strand_id
1 'polypeptide(L)'
;MATDAETWKGKFLAELFPEEKTGWRGYIEWEKYPERREIARQILSSKTFPDEPEFQFVPLPNTNPILDGNRWKAYHEALGLKSIVDVSWATVLKEKPDLIHLLAFPYNGETTRPQLLSGKLTDNKYHFIRNHGGVPDIDADAYEVEIGGLVNKPVKISLKDLQDPRKFPQAEVTVTIQCSGTRRIEQIQEYPGDGDELINAPWGEGAIGTAVYRGVPLKKVLKIACGGVLPECQHLEFMAPTPTSSTPPPSPRDRRASTTRSSDSRGGVGGARRCGKAKGRGDVRRKLLRDRG
;
A
#
# COMPACT_ATOMS: atom_id res chain seq x y z
N MET A 1 -12.54 8.01 31.60
CA MET A 1 -12.64 9.37 31.03
C MET A 1 -13.22 9.20 29.64
N ALA A 2 -14.40 9.78 29.38
CA ALA A 2 -15.05 9.67 28.09
C ALA A 2 -14.13 10.31 27.03
N THR A 3 -13.72 9.53 26.03
CA THR A 3 -13.09 10.08 24.83
C THR A 3 -14.09 11.03 24.22
N ASP A 4 -13.79 12.33 24.14
CA ASP A 4 -14.59 13.27 23.37
C ASP A 4 -14.71 12.70 21.96
N ALA A 5 -15.87 12.12 21.65
CA ALA A 5 -16.07 11.47 20.39
C ALA A 5 -15.98 12.55 19.32
N GLU A 6 -14.95 12.49 18.49
CA GLU A 6 -14.67 13.53 17.52
C GLU A 6 -15.87 13.68 16.57
N THR A 7 -16.38 14.90 16.46
CA THR A 7 -17.51 15.22 15.59
C THR A 7 -17.09 16.20 14.50
N TRP A 8 -17.73 16.08 13.35
CA TRP A 8 -17.64 17.05 12.25
C TRP A 8 -19.04 17.48 11.84
N LYS A 9 -19.32 18.78 11.96
CA LYS A 9 -20.64 19.37 11.67
C LYS A 9 -21.80 18.62 12.36
N GLY A 10 -21.60 18.25 13.62
CA GLY A 10 -22.60 17.56 14.45
C GLY A 10 -22.77 16.06 14.22
N LYS A 11 -21.92 15.44 13.38
CA LYS A 11 -21.89 13.97 13.18
C LYS A 11 -20.62 13.36 13.72
N PHE A 12 -20.68 12.16 14.29
CA PHE A 12 -19.48 11.45 14.75
C PHE A 12 -18.61 11.00 13.55
N LEU A 13 -17.29 11.05 13.69
CA LEU A 13 -16.38 10.58 12.62
C LEU A 13 -16.62 9.10 12.26
N ALA A 14 -17.00 8.26 13.23
CA ALA A 14 -17.36 6.87 12.99
C ALA A 14 -18.62 6.70 12.11
N GLU A 15 -19.53 7.67 12.10
CA GLU A 15 -20.69 7.68 11.19
C GLU A 15 -20.30 8.14 9.78
N LEU A 16 -19.32 9.05 9.68
CA LEU A 16 -18.82 9.57 8.41
C LEU A 16 -17.90 8.58 7.70
N PHE A 17 -17.13 7.83 8.48
CA PHE A 17 -16.17 6.82 8.02
C PHE A 17 -16.43 5.46 8.71
N PRO A 18 -17.58 4.82 8.42
CA PRO A 18 -17.95 3.56 9.07
C PRO A 18 -17.13 2.37 8.56
N GLU A 19 -16.95 1.37 9.41
CA GLU A 19 -16.49 0.04 9.00
C GLU A 19 -17.65 -0.73 8.34
N GLU A 20 -17.65 -0.81 7.01
CA GLU A 20 -18.77 -1.38 6.26
C GLU A 20 -18.59 -2.84 5.85
N LYS A 21 -17.36 -3.35 5.91
CA LYS A 21 -17.02 -4.71 5.47
C LYS A 21 -16.72 -5.58 6.66
N THR A 22 -17.55 -6.59 6.90
CA THR A 22 -17.32 -7.60 7.93
C THR A 22 -15.96 -8.25 7.74
N GLY A 23 -15.18 -8.33 8.81
CA GLY A 23 -13.82 -8.89 8.79
C GLY A 23 -12.76 -7.97 8.18
N TRP A 24 -13.09 -6.71 7.87
CA TRP A 24 -12.15 -5.69 7.43
C TRP A 24 -12.12 -4.56 8.47
N ARG A 25 -10.98 -4.39 9.13
CA ARG A 25 -10.79 -3.38 10.18
C ARG A 25 -9.99 -2.20 9.64
N GLY A 26 -10.46 -0.97 9.90
CA GLY A 26 -9.85 0.26 9.40
C GLY A 26 -9.96 0.47 7.87
N TYR A 27 -10.83 -0.26 7.18
CA TYR A 27 -11.06 -0.05 5.75
C TYR A 27 -12.22 0.91 5.51
N ILE A 28 -11.95 1.99 4.79
CA ILE A 28 -12.95 2.94 4.31
C ILE A 28 -13.06 2.83 2.78
N GLU A 29 -14.28 2.69 2.26
CA GLU A 29 -14.54 2.67 0.82
C GLU A 29 -14.67 4.11 0.31
N TRP A 30 -13.62 4.61 -0.34
CA TRP A 30 -13.58 5.99 -0.85
C TRP A 30 -14.02 6.11 -2.30
N GLU A 31 -13.83 5.04 -3.10
CA GLU A 31 -14.08 5.07 -4.54
C GLU A 31 -15.58 4.98 -4.88
N LYS A 32 -16.34 4.24 -4.06
CA LYS A 32 -17.79 4.15 -4.22
C LYS A 32 -18.52 5.36 -3.65
N TYR A 33 -17.91 6.02 -2.67
CA TYR A 33 -18.50 7.09 -1.87
C TYR A 33 -17.64 8.37 -1.94
N PRO A 34 -17.61 9.06 -3.10
CA PRO A 34 -16.76 10.23 -3.32
C PRO A 34 -17.06 11.39 -2.34
N GLU A 35 -18.26 11.45 -1.79
CA GLU A 35 -18.65 12.40 -0.75
C GLU A 35 -17.83 12.23 0.54
N ARG A 36 -17.45 11.00 0.90
CA ARG A 36 -16.57 10.75 2.06
C ARG A 36 -15.21 11.36 1.85
N ARG A 37 -14.68 11.24 0.64
CA ARG A 37 -13.41 11.86 0.25
C ARG A 37 -13.50 13.38 0.38
N GLU A 38 -14.59 13.97 -0.10
CA GLU A 38 -14.76 15.42 0.04
C GLU A 38 -14.89 15.86 1.51
N ILE A 39 -15.60 15.10 2.35
CA ILE A 39 -15.70 15.38 3.79
C ILE A 39 -14.34 15.26 4.48
N ALA A 40 -13.59 14.19 4.22
CA ALA A 40 -12.24 14.01 4.76
C ALA A 40 -11.32 15.18 4.34
N ARG A 41 -11.42 15.61 3.09
CA ARG A 41 -10.67 16.77 2.60
C ARG A 41 -11.03 18.04 3.36
N GLN A 42 -12.31 18.30 3.60
CA GLN A 42 -12.75 19.46 4.38
C GLN A 42 -12.25 19.42 5.83
N ILE A 43 -12.31 18.24 6.49
CA ILE A 43 -11.79 18.06 7.86
C ILE A 43 -10.30 18.37 7.89
N LEU A 44 -9.52 17.77 6.99
CA LEU A 44 -8.08 17.98 6.95
C LEU A 44 -7.73 19.44 6.62
N SER A 45 -8.39 20.07 5.64
CA SER A 45 -8.17 21.48 5.33
C SER A 45 -8.57 22.45 6.45
N SER A 46 -9.38 22.02 7.43
CA SER A 46 -9.79 22.86 8.58
C SER A 46 -8.82 22.83 9.76
N LYS A 47 -7.86 21.90 9.76
CA LYS A 47 -6.90 21.72 10.85
C LYS A 47 -5.51 22.20 10.40
N THR A 48 -4.73 22.65 11.37
CA THR A 48 -3.29 22.86 11.19
C THR A 48 -2.55 21.59 11.60
N PHE A 49 -1.56 21.21 10.82
CA PHE A 49 -0.72 20.05 11.08
C PHE A 49 0.71 20.50 11.29
N PRO A 50 1.54 19.73 12.02
CA PRO A 50 2.95 20.04 12.15
C PRO A 50 3.58 20.18 10.76
N ASP A 51 4.40 21.21 10.59
CA ASP A 51 5.33 21.31 9.45
C ASP A 51 6.20 20.07 9.47
N GLU A 52 6.51 19.49 8.31
CA GLU A 52 7.32 18.28 8.25
C GLU A 52 8.76 18.60 8.66
N PRO A 53 9.24 18.13 9.82
CA PRO A 53 10.69 18.16 10.09
C PRO A 53 11.44 17.13 9.23
N GLU A 54 10.70 16.38 8.40
CA GLU A 54 11.11 15.16 7.71
C GLU A 54 11.49 15.39 6.24
N PHE A 55 11.41 16.64 5.76
CA PHE A 55 11.97 16.99 4.46
C PHE A 55 13.48 17.09 4.54
N GLN A 56 14.14 16.45 3.58
CA GLN A 56 15.59 16.38 3.48
C GLN A 56 16.18 17.68 2.91
N PHE A 57 15.67 18.85 3.32
CA PHE A 57 16.23 20.16 2.98
C PHE A 57 17.63 20.37 3.57
N VAL A 58 18.01 19.52 4.52
CA VAL A 58 19.34 19.45 5.11
C VAL A 58 19.90 18.03 4.93
N PRO A 59 21.22 17.86 4.94
CA PRO A 59 21.84 16.53 4.95
C PRO A 59 21.29 15.67 6.09
N LEU A 60 21.14 14.37 5.83
CA LEU A 60 20.72 13.41 6.85
C LEU A 60 21.78 13.30 7.96
N PRO A 61 21.37 13.05 9.22
CA PRO A 61 22.31 12.75 10.29
C PRO A 61 23.14 11.51 9.98
N ASN A 62 24.33 11.43 10.57
CA ASN A 62 25.25 10.28 10.42
C ASN A 62 24.72 8.97 11.03
N THR A 63 23.63 9.03 11.80
CA THR A 63 22.94 7.88 12.39
C THR A 63 21.59 7.70 11.70
N ASN A 64 21.14 6.46 11.48
CA ASN A 64 19.85 6.17 10.82
C ASN A 64 18.69 6.91 11.51
N PRO A 65 18.16 8.00 10.93
CA PRO A 65 17.03 8.69 11.51
C PRO A 65 15.79 7.90 11.11
N ILE A 66 15.18 7.19 12.06
CA ILE A 66 13.84 6.66 11.80
C ILE A 66 12.93 7.88 11.63
N LEU A 67 12.48 8.12 10.40
CA LEU A 67 11.50 9.17 10.13
C LEU A 67 10.18 8.72 10.77
N ASP A 68 9.51 9.60 11.50
CA ASP A 68 8.34 9.21 12.28
C ASP A 68 7.08 9.17 11.39
N GLY A 69 6.96 10.15 10.50
CA GLY A 69 5.79 10.37 9.66
C GLY A 69 4.67 11.06 10.41
N ASN A 70 5.01 12.00 11.30
CA ASN A 70 4.08 12.63 12.24
C ASN A 70 2.88 13.28 11.54
N ARG A 71 3.10 13.90 10.38
CA ARG A 71 2.02 14.53 9.61
C ARG A 71 0.99 13.51 9.12
N TRP A 72 1.43 12.33 8.67
CA TRP A 72 0.53 11.25 8.22
C TRP A 72 -0.24 10.65 9.40
N LYS A 73 0.41 10.50 10.56
CA LYS A 73 -0.26 10.06 11.79
C LYS A 73 -1.34 11.05 12.22
N ALA A 74 -1.03 12.34 12.19
CA ALA A 74 -1.97 13.40 12.53
C ALA A 74 -3.18 13.45 11.58
N TYR A 75 -3.01 13.13 10.29
CA TYR A 75 -4.15 13.01 9.36
C TYR A 75 -5.09 11.87 9.74
N HIS A 76 -4.54 10.73 10.14
CA HIS A 76 -5.34 9.58 10.56
C HIS A 76 -6.07 9.88 11.86
N GLU A 77 -5.38 10.46 12.82
CA GLU A 77 -6.00 10.93 14.06
C GLU A 77 -7.13 11.91 13.78
N ALA A 78 -6.90 12.91 12.92
CA ALA A 78 -7.92 13.90 12.57
C ALA A 78 -9.18 13.34 11.91
N LEU A 79 -9.11 12.13 11.33
CA LEU A 79 -10.21 11.44 10.69
C LEU A 79 -10.80 10.32 11.58
N GLY A 80 -10.37 10.18 12.84
CA GLY A 80 -10.80 9.09 13.73
C GLY A 80 -10.26 7.73 13.32
N LEU A 81 -9.16 7.71 12.56
CA LEU A 81 -8.54 6.55 11.91
C LEU A 81 -7.19 6.15 12.54
N LYS A 82 -6.91 6.62 13.75
CA LYS A 82 -5.64 6.38 14.47
C LYS A 82 -5.30 4.90 14.61
N SER A 83 -6.30 4.04 14.79
CA SER A 83 -6.11 2.59 14.94
C SER A 83 -5.32 1.95 13.78
N ILE A 84 -5.46 2.46 12.56
CA ILE A 84 -4.68 2.00 11.39
C ILE A 84 -3.18 2.21 11.61
N VAL A 85 -2.79 3.36 12.16
CA VAL A 85 -1.38 3.67 12.46
C VAL A 85 -0.83 2.69 13.48
N ASP A 86 -1.55 2.52 14.59
CA ASP A 86 -1.11 1.71 15.73
C ASP A 86 -0.98 0.23 15.34
N VAL A 87 -2.01 -0.32 14.66
CA VAL A 87 -2.01 -1.71 14.19
C VAL A 87 -0.92 -1.96 13.14
N SER A 88 -0.69 -1.00 12.24
CA SER A 88 0.36 -1.11 11.22
C SER A 88 1.74 -1.24 11.85
N TRP A 89 2.04 -0.38 12.83
CA TRP A 89 3.33 -0.38 13.50
C TRP A 89 3.52 -1.66 14.34
N ALA A 90 2.50 -2.07 15.09
CA ALA A 90 2.54 -3.31 15.86
C ALA A 90 2.75 -4.55 14.98
N THR A 91 2.10 -4.60 13.81
CA THR A 91 2.26 -5.70 12.85
C THR A 91 3.70 -5.78 12.34
N VAL A 92 4.28 -4.64 12.01
CA VAL A 92 5.66 -4.55 11.50
C VAL A 92 6.68 -4.99 12.54
N LEU A 93 6.59 -4.47 13.77
CA LEU A 93 7.53 -4.83 14.83
C LEU A 93 7.48 -6.33 15.15
N LYS A 94 6.31 -6.94 15.03
CA LYS A 94 6.13 -8.38 15.21
C LYS A 94 6.72 -9.19 14.06
N GLU A 95 6.49 -8.78 12.81
CA GLU A 95 6.85 -9.59 11.63
C GLU A 95 8.27 -9.34 11.12
N LYS A 96 8.86 -8.17 11.42
CA LYS A 96 10.11 -7.66 10.82
C LYS A 96 11.02 -6.92 11.81
N PRO A 97 11.36 -7.51 12.97
CA PRO A 97 12.18 -6.82 13.97
C PRO A 97 13.62 -6.54 13.50
N ASP A 98 14.11 -7.28 12.51
CA ASP A 98 15.51 -7.27 12.07
C ASP A 98 15.78 -6.42 10.82
N LEU A 99 14.79 -5.61 10.38
CA LEU A 99 14.98 -4.69 9.26
C LEU A 99 15.59 -3.37 9.73
N ILE A 100 16.25 -2.66 8.81
CA ILE A 100 16.60 -1.26 9.01
C ILE A 100 15.30 -0.45 8.86
N HIS A 101 14.77 0.07 9.96
CA HIS A 101 13.56 0.89 9.96
C HIS A 101 13.90 2.32 9.46
N LEU A 102 13.24 2.76 8.38
CA LEU A 102 13.50 4.04 7.74
C LEU A 102 12.37 5.06 7.97
N LEU A 103 11.12 4.61 7.94
CA LEU A 103 9.92 5.41 8.19
C LEU A 103 8.94 4.61 9.04
N ALA A 104 8.42 5.18 10.12
CA ALA A 104 7.50 4.51 11.03
C ALA A 104 6.06 4.48 10.47
N PHE A 105 5.57 5.60 9.91
CA PHE A 105 4.26 5.61 9.26
C PHE A 105 4.18 6.54 8.03
N PRO A 106 3.74 6.06 6.86
CA PRO A 106 3.54 4.65 6.52
C PRO A 106 4.85 3.87 6.60
N TYR A 107 4.81 2.65 7.14
CA TYR A 107 6.05 1.93 7.44
C TYR A 107 6.89 1.63 6.19
N ASN A 108 8.18 1.94 6.25
CA ASN A 108 9.16 1.52 5.26
C ASN A 108 10.44 1.05 5.96
N GLY A 109 10.98 -0.08 5.54
CA GLY A 109 12.22 -0.63 6.07
C GLY A 109 12.92 -1.54 5.08
N GLU A 110 14.24 -1.60 5.19
CA GLU A 110 15.11 -2.28 4.23
C GLU A 110 15.91 -3.43 4.82
N THR A 111 16.32 -4.33 3.94
CA THR A 111 17.14 -5.49 4.26
C THR A 111 18.52 -5.03 4.72
N THR A 112 19.04 -5.56 5.83
CA THR A 112 20.43 -5.28 6.21
C THR A 112 21.41 -5.87 5.19
N ARG A 113 22.56 -5.21 4.98
CA ARG A 113 23.57 -5.66 4.00
C ARG A 113 24.00 -7.13 4.18
N PRO A 114 24.29 -7.64 5.40
CA PRO A 114 24.64 -9.06 5.57
C PRO A 114 23.53 -10.00 5.11
N GLN A 115 22.26 -9.67 5.40
CA GLN A 115 21.13 -10.50 4.99
C GLN A 115 20.85 -10.42 3.50
N LEU A 116 21.05 -9.25 2.89
CA LEU A 116 20.94 -9.07 1.44
C LEU A 116 21.94 -9.94 0.67
N LEU A 117 23.14 -10.14 1.22
CA LEU A 117 24.22 -10.92 0.61
C LEU A 117 24.24 -12.39 1.04
N SER A 118 23.33 -12.81 1.93
CA SER A 118 23.32 -14.16 2.51
C SER A 118 23.03 -15.27 1.48
N GLY A 119 22.37 -14.95 0.37
CA GLY A 119 22.03 -15.91 -0.66
C GLY A 119 21.30 -15.30 -1.86
N LYS A 120 20.90 -16.17 -2.81
CA LYS A 120 20.16 -15.75 -4.02
C LYS A 120 18.69 -15.41 -3.76
N LEU A 121 18.13 -16.00 -2.71
CA LEU A 121 16.75 -15.75 -2.27
C LEU A 121 16.82 -15.05 -0.91
N THR A 122 16.10 -13.95 -0.79
CA THR A 122 15.93 -13.21 0.44
C THR A 122 14.87 -13.91 1.29
N ASP A 123 15.23 -14.30 2.51
CA ASP A 123 14.27 -14.82 3.49
C ASP A 123 13.15 -13.78 3.71
N ASN A 124 11.91 -14.23 3.87
CA ASN A 124 10.77 -13.34 4.00
C ASN A 124 10.92 -12.40 5.17
N LYS A 125 11.45 -12.86 6.31
CA LYS A 125 11.66 -12.00 7.48
C LYS A 125 12.63 -10.85 7.21
N TYR A 126 13.50 -10.99 6.20
CA TYR A 126 14.44 -9.97 5.76
C TYR A 126 14.03 -9.25 4.48
N HIS A 127 12.98 -9.68 3.78
CA HIS A 127 12.53 -9.01 2.57
C HIS A 127 12.03 -7.59 2.89
N PHE A 128 12.58 -6.58 2.20
CA PHE A 128 12.25 -5.18 2.41
C PHE A 128 10.74 -4.90 2.30
N ILE A 129 10.27 -3.87 3.02
CA ILE A 129 8.88 -3.43 3.02
C ILE A 129 8.79 -1.99 2.56
N ARG A 130 7.99 -1.75 1.51
CA ARG A 130 7.60 -0.41 1.06
C ARG A 130 6.09 -0.25 1.17
N ASN A 131 5.62 0.56 2.12
CA ASN A 131 4.21 0.94 2.21
C ASN A 131 3.99 2.44 1.93
N HIS A 132 2.94 2.75 1.16
CA HIS A 132 2.42 4.11 1.03
C HIS A 132 1.31 4.39 2.07
N GLY A 133 1.01 3.41 2.92
CA GLY A 133 -0.08 3.45 3.88
C GLY A 133 0.06 2.53 5.06
N GLY A 134 -1.01 2.50 5.87
CA GLY A 134 -1.20 1.48 6.87
C GLY A 134 -1.35 0.09 6.25
N VAL A 135 -0.90 -0.91 7.01
CA VAL A 135 -1.07 -2.33 6.70
C VAL A 135 -2.55 -2.66 6.88
N PRO A 136 -3.24 -3.18 5.84
CA PRO A 136 -4.64 -3.55 5.96
C PRO A 136 -4.84 -4.65 7.01
N ASP A 137 -5.84 -4.54 7.87
CA ASP A 137 -6.24 -5.60 8.79
C ASP A 137 -7.50 -6.30 8.27
N ILE A 138 -7.32 -7.49 7.70
CA ILE A 138 -8.36 -8.21 6.98
C ILE A 138 -8.33 -9.68 7.39
N ASP A 139 -9.47 -10.19 7.83
CA ASP A 139 -9.70 -11.60 8.10
C ASP A 139 -9.65 -12.39 6.78
N ALA A 140 -8.82 -13.43 6.74
CA ALA A 140 -8.56 -14.18 5.51
C ALA A 140 -9.83 -14.78 4.89
N ASP A 141 -10.78 -15.21 5.71
CA ASP A 141 -12.06 -15.78 5.26
C ASP A 141 -13.03 -14.73 4.72
N ALA A 142 -12.86 -13.46 5.10
CA ALA A 142 -13.65 -12.32 4.61
C ALA A 142 -12.99 -11.64 3.38
N TYR A 143 -11.79 -12.06 2.99
CA TYR A 143 -11.09 -11.46 1.86
C TYR A 143 -11.69 -11.91 0.53
N GLU A 144 -12.03 -10.93 -0.30
CA GLU A 144 -12.47 -11.14 -1.68
C GLU A 144 -11.71 -10.24 -2.67
N VAL A 145 -11.45 -10.79 -3.86
CA VAL A 145 -11.02 -10.06 -5.05
C VAL A 145 -12.25 -9.83 -5.92
N GLU A 146 -12.55 -8.57 -6.18
CA GLU A 146 -13.61 -8.18 -7.11
C GLU A 146 -12.99 -8.00 -8.50
N ILE A 147 -13.60 -8.44 -9.58
CA ILE A 147 -13.11 -8.16 -10.94
C ILE A 147 -14.28 -7.63 -11.75
N GLY A 148 -14.12 -6.46 -12.37
CA GLY A 148 -15.17 -5.82 -13.16
C GLY A 148 -14.62 -5.10 -14.39
N GLY A 149 -15.31 -4.04 -14.81
CA GLY A 149 -14.90 -3.26 -15.98
C GLY A 149 -15.06 -4.04 -17.29
N LEU A 150 -14.04 -4.02 -18.14
CA LEU A 150 -14.07 -4.59 -19.49
C LEU A 150 -13.75 -6.09 -19.48
N VAL A 151 -14.56 -6.86 -18.75
CA VAL A 151 -14.51 -8.33 -18.68
C VAL A 151 -15.82 -8.94 -19.14
N ASN A 152 -15.79 -10.17 -19.65
CA ASN A 152 -17.01 -10.84 -20.11
C ASN A 152 -18.02 -11.07 -18.96
N LYS A 153 -17.52 -11.39 -17.76
CA LYS A 153 -18.33 -11.57 -16.55
C LYS A 153 -17.65 -10.95 -15.32
N PRO A 154 -18.21 -9.87 -14.75
CA PRO A 154 -17.79 -9.38 -13.46
C PRO A 154 -18.03 -10.41 -12.35
N VAL A 155 -17.09 -10.55 -11.42
CA VAL A 155 -17.11 -11.58 -10.38
C VAL A 155 -16.48 -11.10 -9.08
N LYS A 156 -16.79 -11.80 -7.99
CA LYS A 156 -16.07 -11.73 -6.72
C LYS A 156 -15.52 -13.13 -6.41
N ILE A 157 -14.25 -13.20 -6.02
CA ILE A 157 -13.54 -14.46 -5.77
C ILE A 157 -12.99 -14.40 -4.35
N SER A 158 -13.34 -15.37 -3.51
CA SER A 158 -12.78 -15.46 -2.16
C SER A 158 -11.29 -15.84 -2.20
N LEU A 159 -10.55 -15.49 -1.14
CA LEU A 159 -9.16 -15.94 -1.00
C LEU A 159 -9.03 -17.45 -1.06
N LYS A 160 -9.93 -18.16 -0.37
CA LYS A 160 -9.98 -19.63 -0.33
C LYS A 160 -10.11 -20.23 -1.73
N ASP A 161 -11.00 -19.66 -2.55
CA ASP A 161 -11.20 -20.14 -3.91
C ASP A 161 -9.97 -19.88 -4.78
N LEU A 162 -9.39 -18.69 -4.69
CA LEU A 162 -8.18 -18.32 -5.44
C LEU A 162 -6.97 -19.22 -5.10
N GLN A 163 -6.91 -19.71 -3.85
CA GLN A 163 -5.86 -20.62 -3.36
C GLN A 163 -6.11 -22.10 -3.68
N ASP A 164 -7.34 -22.49 -4.05
CA ASP A 164 -7.67 -23.89 -4.38
C ASP A 164 -7.08 -24.27 -5.76
N PRO A 165 -6.06 -25.17 -5.82
CA PRO A 165 -5.42 -25.54 -7.09
C PRO A 165 -6.36 -26.22 -8.09
N ARG A 166 -7.48 -26.78 -7.61
CA ARG A 166 -8.51 -27.42 -8.45
C ARG A 166 -9.35 -26.38 -9.19
N LYS A 167 -9.55 -25.20 -8.59
CA LYS A 167 -10.26 -24.06 -9.21
C LYS A 167 -9.31 -23.20 -10.03
N PHE A 168 -8.14 -22.89 -9.46
CA PHE A 168 -7.14 -22.05 -10.10
C PHE A 168 -5.77 -22.71 -10.06
N PRO A 169 -5.26 -23.20 -11.21
CA PRO A 169 -3.94 -23.83 -11.29
C PRO A 169 -2.83 -22.86 -10.87
N GLN A 170 -2.09 -23.25 -9.84
CA GLN A 170 -1.01 -22.47 -9.26
C GLN A 170 0.26 -22.55 -10.12
N ALA A 171 1.09 -21.51 -10.04
CA ALA A 171 2.41 -21.42 -10.65
C ALA A 171 3.38 -20.77 -9.65
N GLU A 172 4.67 -21.06 -9.81
CA GLU A 172 5.75 -20.46 -9.03
C GLU A 172 6.72 -19.74 -9.96
N VAL A 173 7.12 -18.53 -9.58
CA VAL A 173 8.07 -17.70 -10.34
C VAL A 173 9.05 -17.08 -9.36
N THR A 174 10.35 -17.18 -9.65
CA THR A 174 11.37 -16.46 -8.89
C THR A 174 11.45 -15.03 -9.42
N VAL A 175 11.24 -14.04 -8.56
CA VAL A 175 11.19 -12.62 -8.94
C VAL A 175 12.06 -11.81 -8.00
N THR A 176 12.90 -10.96 -8.57
CA THR A 176 13.55 -9.85 -7.86
C THR A 176 12.66 -8.62 -7.98
N ILE A 177 12.30 -8.02 -6.85
CA ILE A 177 11.61 -6.73 -6.81
C ILE A 177 12.60 -5.71 -6.26
N GLN A 178 12.71 -4.57 -6.96
CA GLN A 178 13.55 -3.44 -6.57
C GLN A 178 12.69 -2.18 -6.46
N CYS A 179 12.84 -1.44 -5.36
CA CYS A 179 12.22 -0.13 -5.23
C CYS A 179 12.90 0.86 -6.17
N SER A 180 12.12 1.70 -6.87
CA SER A 180 12.68 2.81 -7.65
C SER A 180 13.45 3.83 -6.81
N GLY A 181 13.29 3.80 -5.48
CA GLY A 181 14.02 4.64 -4.53
C GLY A 181 15.29 4.01 -3.97
N THR A 182 15.69 2.81 -4.40
CA THR A 182 16.93 2.15 -3.92
C THR A 182 18.13 3.08 -4.11
N ARG A 183 18.99 3.22 -3.09
CA ARG A 183 20.16 4.12 -3.02
C ARG A 183 19.85 5.62 -3.03
N ARG A 184 18.61 6.02 -2.70
CA ARG A 184 18.25 7.45 -2.62
C ARG A 184 19.09 8.23 -1.61
N ILE A 185 19.59 7.58 -0.55
CA ILE A 185 20.43 8.25 0.45
C ILE A 185 21.63 8.96 -0.16
N GLU A 186 22.20 8.43 -1.24
CA GLU A 186 23.34 9.01 -1.95
C GLU A 186 22.94 10.28 -2.72
N GLN A 187 21.78 10.26 -3.36
CA GLN A 187 21.22 11.46 -4.02
C GLN A 187 20.97 12.57 -3.00
N ILE A 188 20.41 12.22 -1.83
CA ILE A 188 20.09 13.18 -0.76
C ILE A 188 21.35 13.82 -0.18
N GLN A 189 22.43 13.06 -0.06
CA GLN A 189 23.72 13.57 0.42
C GLN A 189 24.30 14.63 -0.51
N GLU A 190 24.19 14.44 -1.83
CA GLU A 190 24.73 15.39 -2.80
C GLU A 190 23.81 16.58 -3.07
N TYR A 191 22.49 16.35 -3.06
CA TYR A 191 21.49 17.36 -3.38
C TYR A 191 20.38 17.39 -2.32
N PRO A 192 20.68 17.87 -1.09
CA PRO A 192 19.67 18.04 -0.07
C PRO A 192 18.59 19.01 -0.58
N GLY A 193 17.33 18.61 -0.44
CA GLY A 193 16.16 19.40 -0.83
C GLY A 193 15.66 19.15 -2.26
N ASP A 194 16.39 18.40 -3.09
CA ASP A 194 16.00 18.11 -4.49
C ASP A 194 15.06 16.88 -4.61
N GLY A 195 14.31 16.61 -3.54
CA GLY A 195 13.28 15.57 -3.45
C GLY A 195 11.88 16.11 -3.71
N ASP A 196 10.93 15.21 -4.02
CA ASP A 196 9.50 15.56 -4.04
C ASP A 196 9.08 16.13 -2.67
N GLU A 197 8.01 16.94 -2.61
CA GLU A 197 7.42 17.51 -1.38
C GLU A 197 6.80 16.44 -0.46
N LEU A 198 7.24 15.19 -0.57
CA LEU A 198 6.75 14.04 0.17
C LEU A 198 7.91 13.38 0.91
N ILE A 199 7.63 12.84 2.10
CA ILE A 199 8.60 12.07 2.86
C ILE A 199 9.06 10.88 2.00
N ASN A 200 10.32 10.95 1.57
CA ASN A 200 10.96 9.89 0.85
C ASN A 200 11.87 9.14 1.81
N ALA A 201 11.53 7.87 2.09
CA ALA A 201 12.40 7.01 2.88
C ALA A 201 13.83 7.04 2.29
N PRO A 202 14.86 7.31 3.12
CA PRO A 202 16.24 7.46 2.68
C PRO A 202 16.90 6.08 2.48
N TRP A 203 16.42 5.34 1.48
CA TRP A 203 16.89 4.00 1.20
C TRP A 203 18.40 3.97 0.92
N GLY A 204 19.10 3.04 1.56
CA GLY A 204 20.39 2.55 1.12
C GLY A 204 20.24 1.49 0.03
N GLU A 205 21.11 0.49 0.04
CA GLU A 205 21.12 -0.60 -0.94
C GLU A 205 20.07 -1.70 -0.70
N GLY A 206 19.37 -1.70 0.44
CA GLY A 206 18.56 -2.81 0.95
C GLY A 206 17.12 -2.86 0.43
N ALA A 207 16.69 -1.88 -0.37
CA ALA A 207 15.35 -1.77 -0.95
C ALA A 207 15.12 -2.70 -2.18
N ILE A 208 15.69 -3.90 -2.12
CA ILE A 208 15.67 -4.93 -3.15
C ILE A 208 15.61 -6.30 -2.49
N GLY A 209 14.90 -7.25 -3.10
CA GLY A 209 14.78 -8.61 -2.59
C GLY A 209 14.35 -9.59 -3.67
N THR A 210 14.79 -10.84 -3.56
CA THR A 210 14.44 -11.92 -4.49
C THR A 210 13.71 -13.03 -3.76
N ALA A 211 12.52 -13.41 -4.22
CA ALA A 211 11.74 -14.48 -3.61
C ALA A 211 11.05 -15.37 -4.65
N VAL A 212 10.61 -16.55 -4.21
CA VAL A 212 9.75 -17.42 -5.02
C VAL A 212 8.30 -17.06 -4.73
N TYR A 213 7.62 -16.51 -5.72
CA TYR A 213 6.22 -16.13 -5.65
C TYR A 213 5.35 -17.26 -6.16
N ARG A 214 4.45 -17.75 -5.32
CA ARG A 214 3.42 -18.71 -5.70
C ARG A 214 2.08 -18.02 -5.87
N GLY A 215 1.35 -18.35 -6.93
CA GLY A 215 0.00 -17.85 -7.13
C GLY A 215 -0.59 -18.31 -8.46
N VAL A 216 -1.62 -17.61 -8.92
CA VAL A 216 -2.30 -17.91 -10.18
C VAL A 216 -1.88 -16.88 -11.23
N PRO A 217 -1.44 -17.29 -12.43
CA PRO A 217 -1.20 -16.35 -13.52
C PRO A 217 -2.46 -15.51 -13.79
N LEU A 218 -2.33 -14.19 -13.82
CA LEU A 218 -3.48 -13.28 -13.97
C LEU A 218 -4.34 -13.59 -15.20
N LYS A 219 -3.70 -13.93 -16.33
CA LYS A 219 -4.39 -14.36 -17.56
C LYS A 219 -5.33 -15.55 -17.30
N LYS A 220 -4.93 -16.51 -16.45
CA LYS A 220 -5.76 -17.65 -16.07
C LYS A 220 -6.90 -17.23 -15.16
N VAL A 221 -6.66 -16.34 -14.19
CA VAL A 221 -7.73 -15.78 -13.34
C VAL A 221 -8.82 -15.14 -14.20
N LEU A 222 -8.44 -14.24 -15.11
CA LEU A 222 -9.39 -13.55 -15.98
C LEU A 222 -10.14 -14.52 -16.90
N LYS A 223 -9.46 -15.53 -17.45
CA LYS A 223 -10.10 -16.54 -18.30
C LYS A 223 -11.08 -17.43 -17.53
N ILE A 224 -10.66 -17.97 -16.39
CA ILE A 224 -11.44 -18.94 -15.59
C ILE A 224 -12.61 -18.24 -14.90
N ALA A 225 -12.35 -17.11 -14.24
CA ALA A 225 -13.36 -16.48 -13.41
C ALA A 225 -14.28 -15.55 -14.21
N CYS A 226 -13.73 -14.83 -15.18
CA CYS A 226 -14.47 -13.81 -15.93
C CYS A 226 -14.84 -14.23 -17.35
N GLY A 227 -14.36 -15.37 -17.85
CA GLY A 227 -14.51 -15.73 -19.27
C GLY A 227 -13.60 -14.93 -20.22
N GLY A 228 -12.62 -14.20 -19.69
CA GLY A 228 -11.73 -13.32 -20.45
C GLY A 228 -12.09 -11.83 -20.35
N VAL A 229 -11.28 -11.01 -21.04
CA VAL A 229 -11.49 -9.56 -21.18
C VAL A 229 -12.21 -9.25 -22.48
N LEU A 230 -12.90 -8.11 -22.55
CA LEU A 230 -13.50 -7.62 -23.79
C LEU A 230 -12.40 -7.13 -24.77
N PRO A 231 -12.63 -7.16 -26.10
CA PRO A 231 -11.62 -6.79 -27.11
C PRO A 231 -11.05 -5.36 -26.94
N GLU A 232 -11.84 -4.43 -26.44
CA GLU A 232 -11.46 -3.04 -26.18
C GLU A 232 -10.67 -2.85 -24.87
N CYS A 233 -10.47 -3.91 -24.08
CA CYS A 233 -9.70 -3.83 -22.84
C CYS A 233 -8.22 -3.61 -23.14
N GLN A 234 -7.72 -2.41 -22.84
CA GLN A 234 -6.32 -2.05 -23.11
C GLN A 234 -5.39 -2.13 -21.91
N HIS A 235 -5.94 -1.97 -20.70
CA HIS A 235 -5.19 -1.88 -19.45
C HIS A 235 -5.93 -2.61 -18.34
N LEU A 236 -5.17 -3.05 -17.34
CA LEU A 236 -5.68 -3.60 -16.09
C LEU A 236 -5.29 -2.66 -14.95
N GLU A 237 -6.29 -2.25 -14.18
CA GLU A 237 -6.10 -1.49 -12.96
C GLU A 237 -5.98 -2.44 -11.76
N PHE A 238 -5.22 -2.06 -10.74
CA PHE A 238 -5.13 -2.79 -9.48
C PHE A 238 -5.40 -1.82 -8.35
N MET A 239 -6.41 -2.12 -7.54
CA MET A 239 -6.80 -1.27 -6.43
C MET A 239 -6.51 -1.99 -5.13
N ALA A 240 -5.61 -1.41 -4.35
CA ALA A 240 -5.25 -1.94 -3.04
C ALA A 240 -6.31 -1.52 -2.00
N PRO A 241 -6.54 -2.34 -0.97
CA PRO A 241 -7.39 -1.97 0.15
C PRO A 241 -6.69 -1.05 1.17
N THR A 242 -5.59 -0.40 0.77
CA THR A 242 -4.75 0.38 1.68
C THR A 242 -5.53 1.58 2.22
N PRO A 243 -5.64 1.75 3.55
CA PRO A 243 -6.44 2.81 4.16
C PRO A 243 -6.01 4.25 3.80
N THR A 244 -4.82 4.46 3.21
CA THR A 244 -4.22 5.79 3.02
C THR A 244 -4.02 6.23 1.57
N SER A 245 -4.02 5.30 0.61
CA SER A 245 -3.89 5.66 -0.82
C SER A 245 -5.10 6.47 -1.31
N SER A 246 -6.08 6.62 -0.44
CA SER A 246 -7.42 7.14 -0.65
C SER A 246 -7.80 8.23 0.35
N THR A 247 -6.98 8.48 1.38
CA THR A 247 -7.12 9.70 2.20
C THR A 247 -6.80 10.89 1.30
N PRO A 248 -7.76 11.79 1.07
CA PRO A 248 -7.55 12.91 0.18
C PRO A 248 -6.56 13.87 0.83
N PRO A 249 -5.47 14.20 0.13
CA PRO A 249 -4.50 15.13 0.65
C PRO A 249 -5.13 16.51 0.93
N PRO A 250 -4.79 17.19 2.04
CA PRO A 250 -5.38 18.49 2.39
C PRO A 250 -5.01 19.61 1.42
N SER A 251 -3.93 19.44 0.65
CA SER A 251 -3.44 20.44 -0.31
C SER A 251 -3.11 19.85 -1.70
N PRO A 252 -3.04 20.68 -2.76
CA PRO A 252 -2.51 20.27 -4.06
C PRO A 252 -1.07 19.70 -4.02
N ARG A 253 -0.25 20.10 -3.04
CA ARG A 253 1.12 19.59 -2.86
C ARG A 253 1.11 18.11 -2.48
N ASP A 254 0.19 17.75 -1.59
CA ASP A 254 0.04 16.40 -1.05
C ASP A 254 -0.66 15.42 -2.05
N ARG A 255 -1.26 15.92 -3.15
CA ARG A 255 -1.93 15.13 -4.22
C ARG A 255 -1.01 14.20 -5.01
N ARG A 256 0.30 14.47 -5.04
CA ARG A 256 1.28 13.62 -5.72
C ARG A 256 1.49 12.26 -5.01
N ALA A 257 1.05 12.12 -3.75
CA ALA A 257 1.26 10.92 -2.93
C ALA A 257 0.26 9.77 -3.15
N SER A 258 -0.96 10.07 -3.63
CA SER A 258 -2.04 9.09 -3.76
C SER A 258 -2.03 8.46 -5.16
N THR A 259 -1.01 7.65 -5.48
CA THR A 259 -0.99 6.95 -6.78
C THR A 259 -1.68 5.59 -6.67
N THR A 260 -2.93 5.51 -7.13
CA THR A 260 -3.44 4.29 -7.77
C THR A 260 -2.61 4.08 -9.02
N ARG A 261 -1.72 3.07 -9.03
CA ARG A 261 -0.97 2.72 -10.24
C ARG A 261 -1.84 1.79 -11.10
N SER A 262 -2.26 2.26 -12.26
CA SER A 262 -2.57 1.37 -13.37
C SER A 262 -1.26 0.76 -13.86
N SER A 263 -1.18 -0.57 -13.94
CA SER A 263 -0.03 -1.22 -14.58
C SER A 263 -0.41 -1.51 -16.02
N ASP A 264 0.33 -0.92 -16.96
CA ASP A 264 0.22 -1.26 -18.36
C ASP A 264 0.96 -2.58 -18.61
N SER A 265 0.24 -3.64 -19.00
CA SER A 265 0.86 -4.93 -19.31
C SER A 265 1.33 -5.04 -20.76
N ARG A 266 1.59 -3.90 -21.43
CA ARG A 266 2.25 -3.86 -22.74
C ARG A 266 3.52 -3.05 -22.66
N GLY A 267 4.65 -3.68 -23.00
CA GLY A 267 5.84 -2.93 -23.35
C GLY A 267 5.52 -2.03 -24.54
N GLY A 268 5.72 -0.73 -24.39
CA GLY A 268 5.49 0.27 -25.43
C GLY A 268 4.74 1.48 -24.91
N VAL A 269 5.48 2.58 -24.77
CA VAL A 269 5.03 3.93 -24.41
C VAL A 269 3.77 4.35 -25.19
N GLY A 270 2.76 4.89 -24.50
CA GLY A 270 1.81 5.84 -25.11
C GLY A 270 0.35 5.79 -24.64
N GLY A 271 -0.08 6.87 -23.95
CA GLY A 271 -1.43 7.42 -24.06
C GLY A 271 -2.57 6.69 -23.33
N ALA A 272 -2.85 7.12 -22.10
CA ALA A 272 -4.02 6.67 -21.34
C ALA A 272 -5.34 7.05 -22.02
N ARG A 273 -6.11 6.08 -22.52
CA ARG A 273 -7.57 6.22 -22.74
C ARG A 273 -8.32 4.91 -22.44
N ARG A 274 -9.35 5.04 -21.60
CA ARG A 274 -10.36 4.08 -21.10
C ARG A 274 -9.84 2.69 -20.70
N CYS A 275 -9.55 2.58 -19.39
CA CYS A 275 -9.19 1.33 -18.73
C CYS A 275 -10.43 0.46 -18.45
N GLY A 276 -10.30 -0.86 -18.63
CA GLY A 276 -11.19 -1.82 -18.01
C GLY A 276 -10.83 -1.96 -16.54
N LYS A 277 -11.79 -1.68 -15.65
CA LYS A 277 -11.63 -1.82 -14.19
C LYS A 277 -11.52 -3.27 -13.73
N ALA A 278 -10.40 -3.95 -13.97
CA ALA A 278 -10.06 -5.08 -13.13
C ALA A 278 -9.85 -4.55 -11.69
N LYS A 279 -10.46 -5.16 -10.67
CA LYS A 279 -10.20 -4.83 -9.26
C LYS A 279 -9.27 -5.91 -8.70
N GLY A 280 -8.11 -6.08 -9.32
CA GLY A 280 -7.10 -6.99 -8.78
C GLY A 280 -6.62 -6.49 -7.41
N ARG A 281 -7.24 -6.96 -6.34
CA ARG A 281 -6.82 -6.67 -4.96
C ARG A 281 -5.67 -7.63 -4.68
N GLY A 282 -4.49 -7.07 -4.48
CA GLY A 282 -3.28 -7.84 -4.18
C GLY A 282 -2.68 -7.32 -2.89
N ASP A 283 -3.14 -7.88 -1.77
CA ASP A 283 -2.27 -7.99 -0.60
C ASP A 283 -2.56 -9.29 0.15
N VAL A 284 -2.14 -10.39 -0.47
CA VAL A 284 -2.00 -11.71 0.18
C VAL A 284 -0.51 -12.00 0.32
N ARG A 285 0.31 -10.99 0.63
CA ARG A 285 1.75 -11.19 0.88
C ARG A 285 1.98 -12.05 2.12
N ARG A 286 1.02 -12.05 3.07
CA ARG A 286 1.11 -12.73 4.37
C ARG A 286 1.07 -14.27 4.34
N LYS A 287 0.75 -14.94 3.22
CA LYS A 287 0.61 -16.42 3.21
C LYS A 287 1.20 -17.16 2.01
N LEU A 288 1.81 -16.46 1.05
CA LEU A 288 2.31 -17.08 -0.19
C LEU A 288 3.83 -17.20 -0.26
N LEU A 289 4.54 -16.60 0.69
CA LEU A 289 5.97 -16.80 0.81
C LEU A 289 6.22 -17.93 1.81
N ARG A 290 6.80 -19.04 1.34
CA ARG A 290 7.32 -20.08 2.24
C ARG A 290 8.66 -19.61 2.78
N ASP A 291 8.79 -19.57 4.11
CA ASP A 291 10.09 -19.80 4.73
C ASP A 291 10.41 -21.28 4.48
N ARG A 292 11.54 -21.57 3.85
CA ARG A 292 12.13 -22.90 3.97
C ARG A 292 12.96 -22.88 5.24
N GLY A 293 12.45 -23.51 6.28
CA GLY A 293 13.31 -24.21 7.23
C GLY A 293 14.07 -25.33 6.54
#